data_AF-A0A5A7XW52-F1
#
_entry.id   AF-A0A5A7XW52-F1
#
_cell.length_a   1.000
_cell.length_b   1.000
_cell.length_c   1.000
_cell.angle_alpha   90.00
_cell.angle_beta   90.00
_cell.angle_gamma   90.00
#
_symmetry.space_group_name_H-M   'P 1'
#
loop_
_entity.id
_entity.type
_entity.pdbx_description
1 polymer ?
#
loop_
_entity_poly.entity_id
_entity_poly.type
_entity_poly.pdbx_seq_one_letter_code
_entity_poly.pdbx_strand_id
1 'polypeptide(L)'
;MTTTRRRGRRTRVSPSADDRQLLSRASSLPDLLLVQVVTCAGMALAAPLDESPWWGAVCGVATGLTLVVPLAGRSLPRWALARLDFWRDRRQRTATVPWAPFDHEEPDGTAVGLCWDGKTLTSMIRLDGAPPSLHVLTPGTAVSGETVPVNLLAECLRTFDVALQSIDVISQGSRSAGQGHVAAVYDAVLGPLPAVARRSVWVVVRFDPARCPDAVAARGGGWDGALRTAAVATRRVANRLGDAGVPASTTTASDMAHAGAELAGNVSLEAVEEYWTTCRSGRLHLRSHDIEPATCTTAGLGALWSLPSRVTTLTLSLRRGERHDAVEVRGIVRLDSLGRGRDGHPGVRRLTGRQFDALLCALPWPTPRRPVGRWSPLRGDDESPPQAGLELPVAACGQVVGADEHGRAIAVPLFGPRVIRVELHGSLHLAQQVVLRSMALGARVRVRTRRTGAWREMVEAVGDANQLQVVGPDRGVVDPAASQEFSVEMFDGEPERSVRVGTTAMVVSPSHSPPSTPADVRLQLLDEDRDEMLVTTRTASVTVTMVASDEEMRYIGASFDVADPGWPNGKEQ
;
A
#
# COMPACT_ATOMS: atom_id res chain seq x y z
N MET A 1 -26.82 -6.45 77.60
CA MET A 1 -26.42 -7.87 77.51
C MET A 1 -26.95 -8.36 76.17
N THR A 2 -26.14 -8.74 75.17
CA THR A 2 -25.11 -9.77 75.23
C THR A 2 -24.12 -9.53 74.08
N THR A 3 -22.83 -9.57 74.39
CA THR A 3 -21.69 -9.44 73.48
C THR A 3 -21.43 -10.77 72.78
N THR A 4 -21.36 -10.79 71.45
CA THR A 4 -20.81 -11.93 70.69
C THR A 4 -19.74 -11.47 69.72
N ARG A 5 -18.49 -11.73 70.15
CA ARG A 5 -17.22 -11.68 69.40
C ARG A 5 -17.32 -12.51 68.12
N ARG A 6 -17.12 -11.91 66.95
CA ARG A 6 -16.92 -12.62 65.67
C ARG A 6 -15.41 -12.78 65.41
N ARG A 7 -14.95 -14.04 65.40
CA ARG A 7 -13.58 -14.46 65.08
C ARG A 7 -13.14 -13.94 63.70
N GLY A 8 -11.94 -13.39 63.63
CA GLY A 8 -11.27 -13.00 62.39
C GLY A 8 -11.00 -14.20 61.49
N ARG A 9 -11.53 -14.15 60.27
CA ARG A 9 -11.24 -15.09 59.19
C ARG A 9 -10.07 -14.51 58.40
N ARG A 10 -8.87 -15.10 58.52
CA ARG A 10 -7.71 -14.79 57.67
C ARG A 10 -8.11 -15.00 56.21
N THR A 11 -8.26 -13.90 55.47
CA THR A 11 -8.39 -13.92 54.01
C THR A 11 -7.04 -14.33 53.42
N ARG A 12 -7.02 -15.52 52.83
CA ARG A 12 -5.93 -16.00 51.96
C ARG A 12 -5.91 -15.06 50.75
N VAL A 13 -4.89 -14.20 50.65
CA VAL A 13 -4.68 -13.35 49.47
C VAL A 13 -4.39 -14.29 48.31
N SER A 14 -5.36 -14.45 47.41
CA SER A 14 -5.13 -15.03 46.10
C SER A 14 -4.33 -14.03 45.26
N PRO A 15 -3.24 -14.44 44.58
CA PRO A 15 -2.50 -13.52 43.72
C PRO A 15 -3.43 -13.01 42.61
N SER A 16 -3.36 -11.71 42.35
CA SER A 16 -4.16 -10.99 41.36
C SER A 16 -3.91 -11.52 39.95
N ALA A 17 -4.88 -11.32 39.05
CA ALA A 17 -4.80 -11.76 37.65
C ALA A 17 -3.60 -11.18 36.89
N ASP A 18 -3.04 -10.04 37.35
CA ASP A 18 -1.86 -9.40 36.78
C ASP A 18 -0.56 -10.20 37.00
N ASP A 19 -0.39 -10.89 38.13
CA ASP A 19 0.82 -11.71 38.38
C ASP A 19 0.85 -12.95 37.47
N ARG A 20 -0.31 -13.47 37.05
CA ARG A 20 -0.39 -14.60 36.12
C ARG A 20 -0.05 -14.19 34.68
N GLN A 21 -0.29 -12.93 34.30
CA GLN A 21 0.02 -12.41 32.96
C GLN A 21 1.51 -12.14 32.76
N LEU A 22 2.26 -11.81 33.81
CA LEU A 22 3.72 -11.65 33.72
C LEU A 22 4.42 -13.01 33.60
N LEU A 23 3.93 -14.04 34.29
CA LEU A 23 4.50 -15.40 34.21
C LEU A 23 4.18 -16.10 32.89
N SER A 24 3.01 -15.87 32.29
CA SER A 24 2.64 -16.48 31.00
C SER A 24 3.31 -15.80 29.79
N ARG A 25 3.69 -14.52 29.90
CA ARG A 25 4.46 -13.79 28.87
C ARG A 25 5.97 -14.03 28.94
N ALA A 26 6.50 -14.46 30.09
CA ALA A 26 7.95 -14.48 30.32
C ALA A 26 8.67 -15.76 29.90
N SER A 27 7.99 -16.88 29.70
CA SER A 27 8.70 -18.12 29.37
C SER A 27 7.88 -19.05 28.52
N SER A 28 8.12 -19.00 27.21
CA SER A 28 7.72 -20.11 26.36
C SER A 28 8.45 -21.39 26.82
N LEU A 29 7.80 -22.56 26.71
CA LEU A 29 8.33 -23.89 27.02
C LEU A 29 9.84 -24.09 26.69
N PRO A 30 10.37 -23.68 25.53
CA PRO A 30 11.79 -23.83 25.22
C PRO A 30 12.74 -22.97 26.08
N ASP A 31 12.30 -21.83 26.62
CA ASP A 31 13.14 -21.01 27.51
C ASP A 31 13.31 -21.67 28.89
N LEU A 32 12.24 -22.30 29.41
CA LEU A 32 12.30 -23.06 30.66
C LEU A 32 13.22 -24.29 30.52
N LEU A 33 13.11 -25.00 29.39
CA LEU A 33 14.01 -26.11 29.07
C LEU A 33 15.46 -25.66 28.97
N LEU A 34 15.72 -24.49 28.37
CA LEU A 34 17.08 -23.95 28.31
C LEU A 34 17.66 -23.66 29.70
N VAL A 35 16.89 -23.01 30.59
CA VAL A 35 17.32 -22.77 31.97
C VAL A 35 17.61 -24.08 32.68
N GLN A 36 16.76 -25.09 32.51
CA GLN A 36 16.94 -26.41 33.11
C GLN A 36 18.22 -27.10 32.59
N VAL A 37 18.45 -27.08 31.28
CA VAL A 37 19.64 -27.68 30.67
C VAL A 37 20.92 -26.99 31.13
N VAL A 38 20.95 -25.65 31.16
CA VAL A 38 22.12 -24.87 31.61
C VAL A 38 22.39 -25.10 33.10
N THR A 39 21.33 -25.24 33.91
CA THR A 39 21.44 -25.56 35.33
C THR A 39 22.00 -26.98 35.54
N CYS A 40 21.50 -27.97 34.82
CA CYS A 40 22.03 -29.34 34.84
C CYS A 40 23.50 -29.40 34.37
N ALA A 41 23.85 -28.66 33.32
CA ALA A 41 25.23 -28.58 32.83
C ALA A 41 26.16 -27.92 33.85
N GLY A 42 25.72 -26.85 34.51
CA GLY A 42 26.47 -26.19 35.59
C GLY A 42 26.72 -27.11 36.78
N MET A 43 25.74 -27.92 37.18
CA MET A 43 25.90 -28.93 38.24
C MET A 43 26.87 -30.05 37.82
N ALA A 44 26.79 -30.52 36.57
CA ALA A 44 27.68 -31.56 36.06
C ALA A 44 29.14 -31.09 35.93
N LEU A 45 29.36 -29.82 35.59
CA LEU A 45 30.70 -29.20 35.49
C LEU A 45 31.33 -28.91 36.86
N ALA A 46 30.54 -28.75 37.92
CA ALA A 46 31.05 -28.56 39.29
C ALA A 46 31.56 -29.87 39.91
N ALA A 47 31.01 -31.02 39.50
CA ALA A 47 31.39 -32.33 40.02
C ALA A 47 32.88 -32.69 39.92
N PRO A 48 33.61 -32.42 38.80
CA PRO A 48 35.04 -32.70 38.71
C PRO A 48 35.95 -31.65 39.38
N LEU A 49 35.40 -30.52 39.86
CA LEU A 49 36.19 -29.42 40.43
C LEU A 49 36.28 -29.48 41.97
N ASP A 50 35.72 -30.51 42.61
CA ASP A 50 35.64 -30.68 44.08
C ASP A 50 34.97 -29.50 44.82
N GLU A 51 34.29 -28.63 44.07
CA GLU A 51 33.55 -27.49 44.57
C GLU A 51 32.15 -27.88 45.03
N SER A 52 31.58 -27.10 45.95
CA SER A 52 30.25 -27.40 46.49
C SER A 52 29.17 -27.32 45.39
N PRO A 53 28.31 -28.35 45.22
CA PRO A 53 27.39 -28.47 44.08
C PRO A 53 26.37 -27.32 43.99
N TRP A 54 26.14 -26.58 45.08
CA TRP A 54 25.27 -25.41 45.08
C TRP A 54 25.85 -24.24 44.28
N TRP A 55 27.18 -24.07 44.20
CA TRP A 55 27.80 -23.04 43.36
C TRP A 55 27.55 -23.32 41.87
N GLY A 56 27.65 -24.58 41.44
CA GLY A 56 27.31 -24.99 40.08
C GLY A 56 25.84 -24.76 39.72
N ALA A 57 24.93 -25.02 40.68
CA ALA A 57 23.50 -24.72 40.52
C ALA A 57 23.24 -23.20 40.44
N VAL A 58 23.86 -22.39 41.30
CA VAL A 58 23.71 -20.92 41.30
C VAL A 58 24.27 -20.31 40.02
N CYS A 59 25.47 -20.70 39.59
CA CYS A 59 26.07 -20.23 38.34
C CYS A 59 25.26 -20.68 37.11
N GLY A 60 24.75 -21.92 37.12
CA GLY A 60 23.88 -22.45 36.06
C GLY A 60 22.55 -21.70 35.97
N VAL A 61 21.90 -21.42 37.10
CA VAL A 61 20.67 -20.61 37.15
C VAL A 61 20.94 -19.17 36.73
N ALA A 62 22.02 -18.54 37.20
CA ALA A 62 22.39 -17.18 36.82
C ALA A 62 22.69 -17.05 35.31
N THR A 63 23.38 -18.04 34.74
CA THR A 63 23.66 -18.12 33.29
C THR A 63 22.38 -18.41 32.50
N GLY A 64 21.54 -19.33 32.98
CA GLY A 64 20.24 -19.63 32.37
C GLY A 64 19.32 -18.41 32.37
N LEU A 65 19.25 -17.69 33.48
CA LEU A 65 18.49 -16.45 33.60
C LEU A 65 19.05 -15.35 32.70
N THR A 66 20.37 -15.14 32.63
CA THR A 66 20.95 -14.14 31.70
C THR A 66 20.69 -14.49 30.23
N LEU A 67 20.64 -15.78 29.87
CA LEU A 67 20.28 -16.21 28.51
C LEU A 67 18.79 -16.02 28.20
N VAL A 68 17.91 -16.09 29.21
CA VAL A 68 16.45 -15.98 29.05
C VAL A 68 15.92 -14.56 29.27
N VAL A 69 16.61 -13.73 30.06
CA VAL A 69 16.20 -12.33 30.30
C VAL A 69 16.17 -11.60 28.95
N PRO A 70 15.00 -11.12 28.52
CA PRO A 70 14.83 -10.56 27.18
C PRO A 70 15.47 -9.17 27.11
N LEU A 71 16.68 -9.08 26.55
CA LEU A 71 17.21 -7.81 26.07
C LEU A 71 16.43 -7.40 24.81
N ALA A 72 15.70 -6.30 24.88
CA ALA A 72 14.85 -5.78 23.79
C ALA A 72 13.76 -6.76 23.30
N GLY A 73 13.18 -7.56 24.21
CA GLY A 73 12.01 -8.40 23.92
C GLY A 73 12.28 -9.74 23.22
N ARG A 74 13.55 -10.18 23.13
CA ARG A 74 13.93 -11.52 22.64
C ARG A 74 15.01 -12.12 23.54
N SER A 75 14.94 -13.43 23.80
CA SER A 75 16.02 -14.13 24.49
C SER A 75 17.26 -14.24 23.57
N LEU A 76 18.47 -14.14 24.13
CA LEU A 76 19.74 -14.26 23.39
C LEU A 76 19.83 -15.49 22.47
N PRO A 77 19.41 -16.71 22.88
CA PRO A 77 19.43 -17.88 22.01
C PRO A 77 18.48 -17.74 20.82
N ARG A 78 17.29 -17.14 20.99
CA ARG A 78 16.38 -16.85 19.88
C ARG A 78 16.98 -15.88 18.89
N TRP A 79 17.67 -14.86 19.37
CA TRP A 79 18.36 -13.91 18.50
C TRP A 79 19.47 -14.63 17.71
N ALA A 80 20.28 -15.46 18.37
CA ALA A 80 21.33 -16.25 17.73
C ALA A 80 20.77 -17.24 16.69
N LEU A 81 19.70 -17.97 17.01
CA LEU A 81 19.01 -18.88 16.08
C LEU A 81 18.44 -18.13 14.88
N ALA A 82 17.76 -17.01 15.10
CA ALA A 82 17.25 -16.18 14.01
C ALA A 82 18.38 -15.66 13.11
N ARG A 83 19.54 -15.35 13.69
CA ARG A 83 20.73 -14.94 12.94
C ARG A 83 21.31 -16.11 12.14
N LEU A 84 21.44 -17.29 12.73
CA LEU A 84 21.90 -18.50 12.04
C LEU A 84 20.97 -18.89 10.88
N ASP A 85 19.66 -18.86 11.10
CA ASP A 85 18.65 -19.12 10.06
C ASP A 85 18.77 -18.11 8.91
N PHE A 86 18.98 -16.83 9.23
CA PHE A 86 19.25 -15.80 8.23
C PHE A 86 20.51 -16.10 7.41
N TRP A 87 21.62 -16.47 8.06
CA TRP A 87 22.87 -16.80 7.37
C TRP A 87 22.75 -18.06 6.51
N ARG A 88 22.09 -19.10 7.02
CA ARG A 88 21.84 -20.36 6.27
C ARG A 88 21.02 -20.08 5.02
N ASP A 89 19.92 -19.37 5.18
CA ASP A 89 19.03 -19.03 4.07
C ASP A 89 19.74 -18.15 3.05
N ARG A 90 20.49 -17.12 3.48
CA ARG A 90 21.29 -16.29 2.59
C ARG A 90 22.28 -17.10 1.74
N ARG A 91 22.86 -18.18 2.28
CA ARG A 91 23.76 -19.08 1.53
C ARG A 91 23.01 -20.00 0.56
N GLN A 92 21.76 -20.34 0.85
CA GLN A 92 20.93 -21.24 0.03
C GLN A 92 20.17 -20.50 -1.09
N ARG A 93 20.21 -19.16 -1.11
CA ARG A 93 19.49 -18.31 -2.08
C ARG A 93 20.02 -18.35 -3.51
N THR A 94 21.15 -19.00 -3.76
CA THR A 94 21.85 -18.96 -5.05
C THR A 94 21.11 -19.62 -6.23
N ALA A 95 19.83 -20.00 -6.07
CA ALA A 95 18.99 -20.50 -7.14
C ALA A 95 17.50 -20.29 -6.80
N THR A 96 17.00 -19.05 -6.82
CA THR A 96 15.56 -18.85 -7.05
C THR A 96 15.28 -19.18 -8.50
N VAL A 97 14.57 -20.30 -8.74
CA VAL A 97 14.08 -20.63 -10.08
C VAL A 97 13.26 -19.45 -10.60
N PRO A 98 13.51 -18.93 -11.81
CA PRO A 98 12.63 -17.93 -12.41
C PRO A 98 11.22 -18.50 -12.45
N TRP A 99 10.30 -17.88 -11.72
CA TRP A 99 8.89 -18.21 -11.82
C TRP A 99 8.42 -17.72 -13.18
N ALA A 100 8.29 -18.65 -14.13
CA ALA A 100 7.80 -18.35 -15.47
C ALA A 100 6.28 -18.53 -15.47
N PRO A 101 5.49 -17.43 -15.44
CA PRO A 101 4.06 -17.56 -15.65
C PRO A 101 3.79 -18.01 -17.08
N PHE A 102 2.70 -18.75 -17.27
CA PHE A 102 2.22 -19.23 -18.57
C PHE A 102 0.72 -19.02 -18.68
N ASP A 103 0.22 -18.86 -19.90
CA ASP A 103 -1.20 -18.67 -20.15
C ASP A 103 -1.92 -20.01 -20.27
N HIS A 104 -3.08 -20.11 -19.62
CA HIS A 104 -4.05 -21.17 -19.84
C HIS A 104 -5.25 -20.58 -20.58
N GLU A 105 -5.47 -21.07 -21.80
CA GLU A 105 -6.63 -20.70 -22.60
C GLU A 105 -7.86 -21.47 -22.11
N GLU A 106 -8.92 -20.74 -21.79
CA GLU A 106 -10.20 -21.32 -21.48
C GLU A 106 -11.07 -21.51 -22.75
N PRO A 107 -12.11 -22.35 -22.70
CA PRO A 107 -12.96 -22.63 -23.86
C PRO A 107 -13.66 -21.41 -24.46
N ASP A 108 -13.78 -20.32 -23.71
CA ASP A 108 -14.37 -19.06 -24.17
C ASP A 108 -13.35 -18.11 -24.86
N GLY A 109 -12.09 -18.54 -25.00
CA GLY A 109 -11.02 -17.75 -25.61
C GLY A 109 -10.34 -16.78 -24.66
N THR A 110 -10.73 -16.73 -23.38
CA THR A 110 -10.06 -15.92 -22.36
C THR A 110 -8.80 -16.63 -21.87
N ALA A 111 -7.68 -15.91 -21.79
CA ALA A 111 -6.45 -16.42 -21.21
C ALA A 111 -6.35 -16.04 -19.72
N VAL A 112 -6.01 -17.01 -18.87
CA VAL A 112 -5.68 -16.78 -17.46
C VAL A 112 -4.20 -17.13 -17.25
N GLY A 113 -3.43 -16.16 -16.79
CA GLY A 113 -2.04 -16.35 -16.39
C GLY A 113 -1.95 -17.19 -15.13
N LEU A 114 -1.09 -18.21 -15.16
CA LEU A 114 -0.84 -19.13 -14.06
C LEU A 114 0.65 -19.29 -13.83
N CYS A 115 1.03 -19.47 -12.57
CA CYS A 115 2.38 -19.85 -12.16
C CYS A 115 2.33 -21.11 -11.29
N TRP A 116 3.23 -22.06 -11.55
CA TRP A 116 3.35 -23.30 -10.82
C TRP A 116 4.66 -23.39 -10.04
N ASP A 117 4.58 -23.78 -8.78
CA ASP A 117 5.75 -23.88 -7.87
C ASP A 117 6.15 -25.32 -7.51
N GLY A 118 5.48 -26.31 -8.14
CA GLY A 118 5.59 -27.73 -7.77
C GLY A 118 4.47 -28.24 -6.87
N LYS A 119 3.68 -27.34 -6.25
CA LYS A 119 2.58 -27.67 -5.32
C LYS A 119 1.34 -26.79 -5.51
N THR A 120 1.52 -25.50 -5.77
CA THR A 120 0.49 -24.47 -5.75
C THR A 120 0.41 -23.78 -7.12
N LEU A 121 -0.80 -23.66 -7.65
CA LEU A 121 -1.12 -22.80 -8.79
C LEU A 121 -1.44 -21.40 -8.26
N THR A 122 -0.70 -20.41 -8.76
CA THR A 122 -0.90 -18.99 -8.43
C THR A 122 -1.44 -18.26 -9.66
N SER A 123 -2.52 -17.50 -9.47
CA SER A 123 -3.10 -16.61 -10.47
C SER A 123 -3.26 -15.21 -9.88
N MET A 124 -3.52 -14.23 -10.73
CA MET A 124 -3.69 -12.84 -10.32
C MET A 124 -4.89 -12.19 -11.02
N ILE A 125 -5.52 -11.27 -10.31
CA ILE A 125 -6.64 -10.45 -10.77
C ILE A 125 -6.24 -9.00 -10.54
N ARG A 126 -6.42 -8.15 -11.54
CA ARG A 126 -6.23 -6.71 -11.40
C ARG A 126 -7.56 -6.07 -11.03
N LEU A 127 -7.55 -5.23 -10.00
CA LEU A 127 -8.70 -4.39 -9.68
C LEU A 127 -8.61 -3.10 -10.48
N ASP A 128 -9.66 -2.84 -11.24
CA ASP A 128 -9.79 -1.72 -12.14
C ASP A 128 -10.55 -0.60 -11.40
N GLY A 129 -9.87 0.50 -11.08
CA GLY A 129 -10.51 1.58 -10.29
C GLY A 129 -11.72 2.23 -10.98
N ALA A 130 -12.70 2.69 -10.21
CA ALA A 130 -13.82 3.48 -10.73
C ALA A 130 -13.39 4.79 -11.46
N PRO A 131 -14.31 5.43 -12.21
CA PRO A 131 -14.12 6.80 -12.71
C PRO A 131 -13.70 7.78 -11.60
N PRO A 132 -13.07 8.93 -11.94
CA PRO A 132 -12.60 9.88 -10.93
C PRO A 132 -13.74 10.33 -10.01
N SER A 133 -13.50 10.21 -8.71
CA SER A 133 -14.45 10.54 -7.65
C SER A 133 -13.84 11.50 -6.64
N LEU A 134 -14.69 12.16 -5.85
CA LEU A 134 -14.24 13.05 -4.78
C LEU A 134 -13.83 12.23 -3.55
N HIS A 135 -12.67 12.56 -2.99
CA HIS A 135 -12.12 11.90 -1.81
C HIS A 135 -11.93 12.91 -0.69
N VAL A 136 -12.56 12.66 0.45
CA VAL A 136 -12.32 13.42 1.68
C VAL A 136 -11.15 12.79 2.42
N LEU A 137 -10.12 13.58 2.68
CA LEU A 137 -8.93 13.16 3.40
C LEU A 137 -8.97 13.72 4.81
N THR A 138 -9.06 12.82 5.79
CA THR A 138 -8.97 13.16 7.21
C THR A 138 -7.81 12.39 7.85
N PRO A 139 -6.97 13.03 8.68
CA PRO A 139 -5.90 12.32 9.38
C PRO A 139 -6.44 11.15 10.21
N GLY A 140 -5.79 10.00 10.11
CA GLY A 140 -6.13 8.81 10.89
C GLY A 140 -7.41 8.08 10.47
N THR A 141 -8.10 8.51 9.41
CA THR A 141 -9.23 7.78 8.83
C THR A 141 -8.85 7.14 7.50
N ALA A 142 -9.60 6.14 7.07
CA ALA A 142 -9.48 5.64 5.71
C ALA A 142 -9.96 6.70 4.70
N VAL A 143 -9.38 6.67 3.50
CA VAL A 143 -9.83 7.51 2.39
C VAL A 143 -11.21 7.03 1.94
N SER A 144 -12.18 7.94 1.85
CA SER A 144 -13.52 7.64 1.33
C SER A 144 -13.45 7.21 -0.13
N GLY A 145 -14.23 6.23 -0.57
CA GLY A 145 -14.28 5.83 -1.98
C GLY A 145 -14.66 4.36 -2.16
N GLU A 146 -14.34 3.82 -3.32
CA GLU A 146 -14.55 2.41 -3.65
C GLU A 146 -13.61 1.51 -2.83
N THR A 147 -14.18 0.53 -2.14
CA THR A 147 -13.48 -0.38 -1.24
C THR A 147 -13.84 -1.83 -1.50
N VAL A 148 -12.87 -2.74 -1.31
CA VAL A 148 -13.12 -4.19 -1.28
C VAL A 148 -13.38 -4.63 0.16
N PRO A 149 -14.56 -5.18 0.48
CA PRO A 149 -14.81 -5.78 1.78
C PRO A 149 -14.02 -7.09 1.90
N VAL A 150 -13.17 -7.18 2.92
CA VAL A 150 -12.31 -8.36 3.17
C VAL A 150 -13.14 -9.61 3.47
N ASN A 151 -14.34 -9.44 4.04
CA ASN A 151 -15.28 -10.54 4.28
C ASN A 151 -15.73 -11.21 2.98
N LEU A 152 -15.89 -10.47 1.89
CA LEU A 152 -16.28 -11.02 0.59
C LEU A 152 -15.17 -11.96 0.06
N LEU A 153 -13.91 -11.55 0.19
CA LEU A 153 -12.78 -12.41 -0.18
C LEU A 153 -12.63 -13.61 0.76
N ALA A 154 -12.94 -13.43 2.05
CA ALA A 154 -12.95 -14.52 3.02
C ALA A 154 -13.98 -15.61 2.68
N GLU A 155 -15.16 -15.22 2.16
CA GLU A 155 -16.17 -16.15 1.63
C GLU A 155 -15.63 -16.92 0.41
N CYS A 156 -14.88 -16.25 -0.46
CA CYS A 156 -14.30 -16.88 -1.65
C CYS A 156 -13.28 -17.99 -1.32
N LEU A 157 -12.66 -18.00 -0.13
CA LEU A 157 -11.67 -19.02 0.27
C LEU A 157 -12.21 -20.46 0.16
N ARG A 158 -13.52 -20.66 0.31
CA ARG A 158 -14.16 -21.95 0.12
C ARG A 158 -15.47 -21.77 -0.60
N THR A 159 -15.48 -22.05 -1.89
CA THR A 159 -16.65 -21.86 -2.75
C THR A 159 -16.95 -23.14 -3.51
N PHE A 160 -18.16 -23.68 -3.31
CA PHE A 160 -18.60 -24.96 -3.85
C PHE A 160 -17.60 -26.10 -3.53
N ASP A 161 -17.06 -26.71 -4.57
CA ASP A 161 -16.13 -27.84 -4.57
C ASP A 161 -14.66 -27.43 -4.45
N VAL A 162 -14.34 -26.13 -4.45
CA VAL A 162 -12.96 -25.64 -4.45
C VAL A 162 -12.64 -24.90 -3.14
N ALA A 163 -11.60 -25.38 -2.45
CA ALA A 163 -10.98 -24.71 -1.31
C ALA A 163 -9.64 -24.10 -1.73
N LEU A 164 -9.56 -22.78 -1.66
CA LEU A 164 -8.33 -22.03 -1.95
C LEU A 164 -7.33 -22.15 -0.80
N GLN A 165 -6.04 -22.12 -1.11
CA GLN A 165 -4.98 -22.09 -0.11
C GLN A 165 -4.91 -20.73 0.57
N SER A 166 -4.89 -19.65 -0.22
CA SER A 166 -4.93 -18.28 0.27
C SER A 166 -5.40 -17.31 -0.81
N ILE A 167 -5.88 -16.15 -0.37
CA ILE A 167 -6.14 -14.98 -1.21
C ILE A 167 -5.34 -13.82 -0.63
N ASP A 168 -4.49 -13.18 -1.43
CA ASP A 168 -3.74 -12.00 -1.00
C ASP A 168 -4.24 -10.77 -1.75
N VAL A 169 -4.60 -9.72 -1.03
CA VAL A 169 -4.86 -8.39 -1.60
C VAL A 169 -3.59 -7.57 -1.48
N ILE A 170 -3.03 -7.17 -2.62
CA ILE A 170 -1.80 -6.40 -2.69
C ILE A 170 -2.15 -5.02 -3.24
N SER A 171 -2.00 -3.98 -2.41
CA SER A 171 -2.19 -2.60 -2.79
C SER A 171 -0.84 -1.89 -2.79
N GLN A 172 -0.39 -1.42 -3.94
CA GLN A 172 0.81 -0.60 -4.07
C GLN A 172 0.42 0.81 -4.44
N GLY A 173 1.05 1.79 -3.80
CA GLY A 173 0.76 3.18 -4.09
C GLY A 173 1.86 4.14 -3.68
N SER A 174 1.70 5.37 -4.13
CA SER A 174 2.63 6.47 -3.86
C SER A 174 1.85 7.73 -3.51
N ARG A 175 2.37 8.51 -2.54
CA ARG A 175 1.81 9.80 -2.13
C ARG A 175 2.17 10.90 -3.12
N SER A 176 3.42 10.85 -3.60
CA SER A 176 4.02 11.71 -4.62
C SER A 176 4.89 10.86 -5.56
N ALA A 177 5.42 11.44 -6.63
CA ALA A 177 6.44 10.78 -7.47
C ALA A 177 7.74 10.49 -6.70
N GLY A 178 7.91 11.07 -5.50
CA GLY A 178 9.00 10.84 -4.58
C GLY A 178 10.39 11.21 -5.12
N GLN A 179 10.49 11.95 -6.22
CA GLN A 179 11.72 12.50 -6.79
C GLN A 179 11.57 14.01 -7.03
N GLY A 180 12.63 14.76 -6.74
CA GLY A 180 12.71 16.19 -7.08
C GLY A 180 12.11 17.12 -6.03
N HIS A 181 12.39 18.41 -6.20
CA HIS A 181 11.96 19.45 -5.27
C HIS A 181 10.43 19.61 -5.27
N VAL A 182 9.80 19.53 -6.44
CA VAL A 182 8.33 19.67 -6.60
C VAL A 182 7.57 18.60 -5.81
N ALA A 183 8.02 17.34 -5.83
CA ALA A 183 7.41 16.28 -5.03
C ALA A 183 7.56 16.53 -3.52
N ALA A 184 8.71 17.05 -3.08
CA ALA A 184 8.96 17.38 -1.67
C ALA A 184 8.08 18.54 -1.17
N VAL A 185 7.89 19.58 -2.00
CA VAL A 185 6.98 20.70 -1.71
C VAL A 185 5.55 20.19 -1.52
N TYR A 186 5.08 19.33 -2.43
CA TYR A 186 3.74 18.76 -2.33
C TYR A 186 3.58 17.79 -1.14
N ASP A 187 4.58 16.97 -0.84
CA ASP A 187 4.56 16.10 0.35
C ASP A 187 4.47 16.92 1.65
N ALA A 188 5.06 18.12 1.69
CA ALA A 188 4.93 19.04 2.82
C ALA A 188 3.50 19.58 2.95
N VAL A 189 2.83 19.91 1.82
CA VAL A 189 1.41 20.31 1.79
C VAL A 189 0.51 19.19 2.31
N LEU A 190 0.77 17.94 1.92
CA LEU A 190 -0.04 16.80 2.35
C LEU A 190 0.06 16.52 3.86
N GLY A 191 1.23 16.76 4.46
CA GLY A 191 1.47 16.51 5.88
C GLY A 191 1.02 15.10 6.32
N PRO A 192 0.19 14.97 7.38
CA PRO A 192 -0.24 13.68 7.91
C PRO A 192 -1.43 13.05 7.16
N LEU A 193 -1.94 13.67 6.09
CA LEU A 193 -3.09 13.15 5.36
C LEU A 193 -2.75 11.79 4.73
N PRO A 194 -3.62 10.77 4.78
CA PRO A 194 -3.38 9.46 4.16
C PRO A 194 -3.62 9.48 2.64
N ALA A 195 -3.11 10.51 1.96
CA ALA A 195 -3.26 10.70 0.52
C ALA A 195 -2.46 9.65 -0.27
N VAL A 196 -3.12 9.00 -1.22
CA VAL A 196 -2.49 8.05 -2.15
C VAL A 196 -2.83 8.49 -3.56
N ALA A 197 -1.91 9.22 -4.16
CA ALA A 197 -2.08 9.85 -5.47
C ALA A 197 -2.18 8.84 -6.61
N ARG A 198 -1.41 7.75 -6.52
CA ARG A 198 -1.51 6.60 -7.42
C ARG A 198 -1.61 5.34 -6.59
N ARG A 199 -2.56 4.49 -6.94
CA ARG A 199 -2.79 3.19 -6.32
C ARG A 199 -3.13 2.17 -7.40
N SER A 200 -2.43 1.05 -7.35
CA SER A 200 -2.74 -0.15 -8.09
C SER A 200 -3.07 -1.25 -7.07
N VAL A 201 -4.12 -2.03 -7.33
CA VAL A 201 -4.52 -3.12 -6.44
C VAL A 201 -4.68 -4.40 -7.24
N TRP A 202 -4.11 -5.48 -6.71
CA TRP A 202 -4.20 -6.82 -7.26
C TRP A 202 -4.72 -7.79 -6.20
N VAL A 203 -5.38 -8.84 -6.66
CA VAL A 203 -5.78 -9.98 -5.84
C VAL A 203 -5.07 -11.21 -6.38
N VAL A 204 -4.21 -11.82 -5.56
CA VAL A 204 -3.48 -13.04 -5.91
C VAL A 204 -4.21 -14.22 -5.30
N VAL A 205 -4.60 -15.18 -6.13
CA VAL A 205 -5.34 -16.37 -5.73
C VAL A 205 -4.38 -17.57 -5.79
N ARG A 206 -4.28 -18.31 -4.68
CA ARG A 206 -3.43 -19.50 -4.59
C ARG A 206 -4.27 -20.75 -4.37
N PHE A 207 -4.07 -21.74 -5.22
CA PHE A 207 -4.80 -22.99 -5.24
C PHE A 207 -3.83 -24.18 -5.13
N ASP A 208 -4.08 -25.08 -4.18
CA ASP A 208 -3.36 -26.35 -4.03
C ASP A 208 -4.25 -27.48 -4.58
N PRO A 209 -3.95 -28.04 -5.77
CA PRO A 209 -4.74 -29.11 -6.37
C PRO A 209 -4.89 -30.34 -5.47
N ALA A 210 -3.88 -30.63 -4.62
CA ALA A 210 -3.91 -31.80 -3.74
C ALA A 210 -4.97 -31.68 -2.64
N ARG A 211 -5.44 -30.46 -2.33
CA ARG A 211 -6.52 -30.23 -1.35
C ARG A 211 -7.91 -30.43 -1.93
N CYS A 212 -8.05 -30.44 -3.27
CA CYS A 212 -9.35 -30.53 -3.94
C CYS A 212 -9.34 -31.59 -5.07
N PRO A 213 -9.02 -32.86 -4.77
CA PRO A 213 -8.90 -33.91 -5.80
C PRO A 213 -10.20 -34.14 -6.56
N ASP A 214 -11.34 -34.09 -5.89
CA ASP A 214 -12.66 -34.31 -6.51
C ASP A 214 -13.01 -33.21 -7.53
N ALA A 215 -12.69 -31.95 -7.21
CA ALA A 215 -12.90 -30.82 -8.11
C ALA A 215 -12.01 -30.91 -9.35
N VAL A 216 -10.77 -31.37 -9.18
CA VAL A 216 -9.83 -31.61 -10.28
C VAL A 216 -10.31 -32.77 -11.17
N ALA A 217 -10.76 -33.87 -10.56
CA ALA A 217 -11.31 -35.02 -11.26
C ALA A 217 -12.55 -34.66 -12.08
N ALA A 218 -13.47 -33.87 -11.52
CA ALA A 218 -14.66 -33.39 -12.22
C ALA A 218 -14.36 -32.53 -13.46
N ARG A 219 -13.15 -31.97 -13.57
CA ARG A 219 -12.69 -31.12 -14.69
C ARG A 219 -11.71 -31.83 -15.62
N GLY A 220 -11.76 -33.17 -15.64
CA GLY A 220 -10.95 -34.02 -16.52
C GLY A 220 -9.71 -34.62 -15.87
N GLY A 221 -9.45 -34.32 -14.60
CA GLY A 221 -8.33 -34.88 -13.84
C GLY A 221 -6.95 -34.41 -14.31
N GLY A 222 -5.91 -34.95 -13.67
CA GLY A 222 -4.53 -34.67 -14.01
C GLY A 222 -4.16 -33.20 -13.94
N TRP A 223 -3.17 -32.81 -14.74
CA TRP A 223 -2.66 -31.44 -14.81
C TRP A 223 -3.67 -30.47 -15.42
N ASP A 224 -4.28 -30.83 -16.56
CA ASP A 224 -5.26 -29.97 -17.23
C ASP A 224 -6.51 -29.71 -16.37
N GLY A 225 -6.96 -30.71 -15.62
CA GLY A 225 -8.02 -30.54 -14.63
C GLY A 225 -7.63 -29.58 -13.51
N ALA A 226 -6.37 -29.61 -13.06
CA ALA A 226 -5.86 -28.68 -12.06
C ALA A 226 -5.80 -27.24 -12.59
N LEU A 227 -5.31 -27.04 -13.82
CA LEU A 227 -5.28 -25.74 -14.49
C LEU A 227 -6.69 -25.16 -14.68
N ARG A 228 -7.62 -25.96 -15.21
CA ARG A 228 -9.03 -25.57 -15.35
C ARG A 228 -9.67 -25.24 -14.00
N THR A 229 -9.36 -25.99 -12.95
CA THR A 229 -9.89 -25.71 -11.60
C THR A 229 -9.38 -24.38 -11.08
N ALA A 230 -8.09 -24.08 -11.25
CA ALA A 230 -7.49 -22.82 -10.82
C ALA A 230 -8.06 -21.62 -11.61
N ALA A 231 -8.18 -21.73 -12.93
CA ALA A 231 -8.73 -20.69 -13.79
C ALA A 231 -10.21 -20.38 -13.42
N VAL A 232 -11.03 -21.42 -13.26
CA VAL A 232 -12.43 -21.28 -12.81
C VAL A 232 -12.52 -20.63 -11.42
N ALA A 233 -11.68 -21.04 -10.48
CA ALA A 233 -11.67 -20.44 -9.13
C ALA A 233 -11.28 -18.95 -9.18
N THR A 234 -10.32 -18.59 -10.03
CA THR A 234 -9.87 -17.21 -10.25
C THR A 234 -11.00 -16.35 -10.83
N ARG A 235 -11.68 -16.83 -11.88
CA ARG A 235 -12.82 -16.15 -12.48
C ARG A 235 -13.99 -15.99 -11.50
N ARG A 236 -14.25 -16.98 -10.66
CA ARG A 236 -15.28 -16.88 -9.61
C ARG A 236 -14.97 -15.75 -8.63
N VAL A 237 -13.72 -15.59 -8.22
CA VAL A 237 -13.29 -14.48 -7.35
C VAL A 237 -13.46 -13.13 -8.08
N ALA A 238 -13.03 -13.03 -9.34
CA ALA A 238 -13.18 -11.82 -10.15
C ALA A 238 -14.67 -11.43 -10.35
N ASN A 239 -15.52 -12.40 -10.69
CA ASN A 239 -16.96 -12.17 -10.83
C ASN A 239 -17.59 -11.73 -9.50
N ARG A 240 -17.20 -12.35 -8.39
CA ARG A 240 -17.72 -11.98 -7.06
C ARG A 240 -17.34 -10.55 -6.66
N LEU A 241 -16.15 -10.09 -7.07
CA LEU A 241 -15.74 -8.69 -6.92
C LEU A 241 -16.58 -7.75 -7.81
N GLY A 242 -16.80 -8.13 -9.07
CA GLY A 242 -17.66 -7.40 -10.00
C GLY A 242 -19.11 -7.27 -9.52
N ASP A 243 -19.68 -8.34 -8.97
CA ASP A 243 -21.02 -8.36 -8.37
C ASP A 243 -21.12 -7.41 -7.16
N ALA A 244 -20.01 -7.17 -6.46
CA ALA A 244 -19.92 -6.22 -5.36
C ALA A 244 -19.61 -4.77 -5.83
N GLY A 245 -19.62 -4.54 -7.15
CA GLY A 245 -19.39 -3.23 -7.74
C GLY A 245 -17.92 -2.86 -7.92
N VAL A 246 -16.98 -3.80 -7.72
CA VAL A 246 -15.54 -3.57 -7.94
C VAL A 246 -15.11 -4.20 -9.25
N PRO A 247 -14.84 -3.41 -10.30
CA PRO A 247 -14.39 -3.95 -11.58
C PRO A 247 -13.09 -4.73 -11.42
N ALA A 248 -13.08 -5.97 -11.89
CA ALA A 248 -11.95 -6.89 -11.72
C ALA A 248 -11.72 -7.66 -13.02
N SER A 249 -10.47 -7.68 -13.48
CA SER A 249 -10.05 -8.38 -14.69
C SER A 249 -9.01 -9.45 -14.38
N THR A 250 -9.17 -10.63 -14.96
CA THR A 250 -8.14 -11.68 -14.92
C THR A 250 -6.93 -11.25 -15.74
N THR A 251 -5.74 -11.61 -15.28
CA THR A 251 -4.48 -11.17 -15.91
C THR A 251 -3.83 -12.30 -16.72
N THR A 252 -3.18 -11.95 -17.83
CA THR A 252 -2.33 -12.88 -18.58
C THR A 252 -0.98 -13.13 -17.88
N ALA A 253 -0.19 -14.08 -18.36
CA ALA A 253 1.16 -14.34 -17.88
C ALA A 253 2.08 -13.12 -18.06
N SER A 254 1.92 -12.39 -19.17
CA SER A 254 2.64 -11.14 -19.41
C SER A 254 2.25 -10.08 -18.38
N ASP A 255 0.96 -9.92 -18.10
CA ASP A 255 0.48 -8.99 -17.08
C ASP A 255 0.99 -9.34 -15.68
N MET A 256 1.03 -10.64 -15.34
CA MET A 256 1.61 -11.13 -14.09
C MET A 256 3.10 -10.79 -13.97
N ALA A 257 3.87 -10.96 -15.05
CA ALA A 257 5.28 -10.59 -15.09
C ALA A 257 5.49 -9.08 -14.88
N HIS A 258 4.69 -8.24 -15.56
CA HIS A 258 4.74 -6.78 -15.40
C HIS A 258 4.36 -6.35 -13.99
N ALA A 259 3.26 -6.86 -13.43
CA ALA A 259 2.85 -6.54 -12.06
C ALA A 259 3.87 -7.04 -11.04
N GLY A 260 4.47 -8.22 -11.23
CA GLY A 260 5.52 -8.73 -10.37
C GLY A 260 6.77 -7.84 -10.38
N ALA A 261 7.16 -7.31 -11.54
CA ALA A 261 8.24 -6.33 -11.64
C ALA A 261 7.87 -5.00 -10.93
N GLU A 262 6.68 -4.47 -11.17
CA GLU A 262 6.17 -3.25 -10.53
C GLU A 262 6.14 -3.38 -8.99
N LEU A 263 5.56 -4.49 -8.52
CA LEU A 263 5.49 -4.84 -7.10
C LEU A 263 6.86 -5.06 -6.48
N ALA A 264 7.86 -5.53 -7.24
CA ALA A 264 9.24 -5.60 -6.76
C ALA A 264 9.94 -4.22 -6.70
N GLY A 265 9.33 -3.16 -7.25
CA GLY A 265 9.95 -1.84 -7.38
C GLY A 265 10.82 -1.71 -8.63
N ASN A 266 10.55 -2.52 -9.66
CA ASN A 266 11.31 -2.64 -10.91
C ASN A 266 12.78 -3.02 -10.71
N VAL A 267 13.07 -3.78 -9.64
CA VAL A 267 14.39 -4.35 -9.38
C VAL A 267 14.38 -5.84 -9.66
N SER A 268 15.46 -6.36 -10.24
CA SER A 268 15.65 -7.80 -10.35
C SER A 268 15.78 -8.41 -8.95
N LEU A 269 14.98 -9.43 -8.65
CA LEU A 269 15.01 -10.13 -7.36
C LEU A 269 16.37 -10.78 -7.07
N GLU A 270 17.11 -11.17 -8.11
CA GLU A 270 18.46 -11.74 -8.00
C GLU A 270 19.49 -10.69 -7.55
N ALA A 271 19.26 -9.43 -7.91
CA ALA A 271 20.12 -8.31 -7.53
C ALA A 271 19.78 -7.74 -6.14
N VAL A 272 18.74 -8.25 -5.47
CA VAL A 272 18.33 -7.78 -4.15
C VAL A 272 19.21 -8.40 -3.08
N GLU A 273 19.96 -7.56 -2.38
CA GLU A 273 20.75 -7.95 -1.21
C GLU A 273 19.91 -7.83 0.06
N GLU A 274 19.73 -8.92 0.79
CA GLU A 274 19.12 -8.84 2.12
C GLU A 274 20.13 -8.55 3.23
N TYR A 275 19.79 -7.56 4.03
CA TYR A 275 20.38 -7.24 5.33
C TYR A 275 19.38 -7.56 6.44
N TRP A 276 19.86 -7.57 7.68
CA TRP A 276 19.05 -7.94 8.84
C TRP A 276 17.73 -7.16 8.98
N THR A 277 17.67 -5.93 8.49
CA THR A 277 16.51 -5.03 8.67
C THR A 277 15.96 -4.45 7.37
N THR A 278 16.58 -4.75 6.23
CA THR A 278 16.21 -4.16 4.93
C THR A 278 16.66 -5.06 3.80
N CYS A 279 15.92 -5.05 2.70
CA CYS A 279 16.42 -5.47 1.39
C CYS A 279 16.96 -4.23 0.66
N ARG A 280 18.03 -4.37 -0.10
CA ARG A 280 18.66 -3.27 -0.85
C ARG A 280 18.91 -3.67 -2.29
N SER A 281 18.62 -2.74 -3.21
CA SER A 281 19.05 -2.82 -4.60
C SER A 281 19.51 -1.43 -5.04
N GLY A 282 20.82 -1.27 -5.27
CA GLY A 282 21.43 0.05 -5.49
C GLY A 282 21.14 1.03 -4.34
N ARG A 283 20.46 2.14 -4.65
CA ARG A 283 20.04 3.17 -3.66
C ARG A 283 18.69 2.87 -2.99
N LEU A 284 17.92 1.94 -3.54
CA LEU A 284 16.59 1.60 -3.06
C LEU A 284 16.69 0.70 -1.83
N HIS A 285 16.01 1.11 -0.76
CA HIS A 285 15.86 0.33 0.46
C HIS A 285 14.40 -0.10 0.58
N LEU A 286 14.17 -1.41 0.55
CA LEU A 286 12.88 -2.06 0.66
C LEU A 286 12.75 -2.58 2.11
N ARG A 287 11.82 -2.03 2.89
CA ARG A 287 11.67 -2.39 4.31
C ARG A 287 10.27 -2.91 4.61
N SER A 288 10.17 -4.20 4.87
CA SER A 288 8.92 -4.88 5.20
C SER A 288 8.70 -4.97 6.70
N HIS A 289 7.47 -4.69 7.11
CA HIS A 289 7.00 -4.72 8.47
C HIS A 289 5.72 -5.55 8.55
N ASP A 290 5.56 -6.27 9.66
CA ASP A 290 4.33 -6.95 10.05
C ASP A 290 3.36 -5.91 10.59
N ILE A 291 2.09 -5.98 10.21
CA ILE A 291 1.05 -5.10 10.73
C ILE A 291 0.52 -5.72 12.03
N GLU A 292 0.50 -4.95 13.11
CA GLU A 292 -0.04 -5.45 14.37
C GLU A 292 -1.54 -5.71 14.24
N PRO A 293 -2.09 -6.78 14.86
CA PRO A 293 -3.52 -7.10 14.74
C PRO A 293 -4.46 -5.95 15.16
N ALA A 294 -4.05 -5.10 16.11
CA ALA A 294 -4.80 -3.92 16.53
C ALA A 294 -4.84 -2.80 15.47
N THR A 295 -3.83 -2.74 14.60
CA THR A 295 -3.73 -1.79 13.48
C THR A 295 -4.42 -2.33 12.22
N CYS A 296 -4.80 -3.62 12.20
CA CYS A 296 -5.47 -4.28 11.09
C CYS A 296 -6.97 -3.89 11.02
N THR A 297 -7.25 -2.59 10.98
CA THR A 297 -8.58 -1.98 10.83
C THR A 297 -8.56 -1.04 9.63
N THR A 298 -9.71 -0.71 9.04
CA THR A 298 -9.76 0.16 7.85
C THR A 298 -9.02 1.49 8.09
N ALA A 299 -9.24 2.12 9.25
CA ALA A 299 -8.55 3.33 9.67
C ALA A 299 -7.04 3.11 9.91
N GLY A 300 -6.67 2.03 10.60
CA GLY A 300 -5.27 1.69 10.87
C GLY A 300 -4.47 1.42 9.60
N LEU A 301 -5.02 0.67 8.66
CA LEU A 301 -4.42 0.45 7.34
C LEU A 301 -4.36 1.75 6.53
N GLY A 302 -5.38 2.62 6.64
CA GLY A 302 -5.38 3.97 6.07
C GLY A 302 -4.21 4.82 6.58
N ALA A 303 -3.97 4.80 7.89
CA ALA A 303 -2.89 5.57 8.52
C ALA A 303 -1.48 5.15 8.04
N LEU A 304 -1.29 3.90 7.62
CA LEU A 304 0.00 3.42 7.09
C LEU A 304 0.42 4.17 5.81
N TRP A 305 -0.53 4.70 5.05
CA TRP A 305 -0.25 5.49 3.84
C TRP A 305 0.31 6.89 4.14
N SER A 306 0.26 7.35 5.39
CA SER A 306 0.93 8.58 5.84
C SER A 306 2.41 8.37 6.15
N LEU A 307 2.88 7.12 6.21
CA LEU A 307 4.26 6.82 6.55
C LEU A 307 5.22 7.30 5.44
N PRO A 308 6.37 7.88 5.81
CA PRO A 308 7.31 8.44 4.85
C PRO A 308 7.91 7.32 3.99
N SER A 309 7.51 7.27 2.73
CA SER A 309 7.98 6.32 1.74
C SER A 309 7.80 6.89 0.34
N ARG A 310 8.62 6.42 -0.60
CA ARG A 310 8.44 6.69 -2.02
C ARG A 310 7.29 5.83 -2.59
N VAL A 311 7.27 4.56 -2.20
CA VAL A 311 6.22 3.61 -2.54
C VAL A 311 5.87 2.85 -1.27
N THR A 312 4.58 2.71 -1.00
CA THR A 312 4.04 1.85 0.04
C THR A 312 3.35 0.67 -0.64
N THR A 313 3.71 -0.55 -0.22
CA THR A 313 3.01 -1.78 -0.64
C THR A 313 2.37 -2.41 0.59
N LEU A 314 1.05 -2.47 0.62
CA LEU A 314 0.27 -3.15 1.62
C LEU A 314 -0.16 -4.53 1.09
N THR A 315 0.12 -5.59 1.83
CA THR A 315 -0.29 -6.96 1.51
C THR A 315 -1.15 -7.50 2.63
N LEU A 316 -2.41 -7.79 2.33
CA LEU A 316 -3.34 -8.43 3.23
C LEU A 316 -3.62 -9.86 2.75
N SER A 317 -3.09 -10.85 3.47
CA SER A 317 -3.27 -12.27 3.15
C SER A 317 -4.40 -12.87 3.96
N LEU A 318 -5.27 -13.64 3.31
CA LEU A 318 -6.36 -14.40 3.90
C LEU A 318 -6.14 -15.89 3.67
N ARG A 319 -6.36 -16.69 4.71
CA ARG A 319 -6.36 -18.17 4.59
C ARG A 319 -7.34 -18.78 5.59
N ARG A 320 -7.64 -20.06 5.42
CA ARG A 320 -8.30 -20.84 6.47
C ARG A 320 -7.25 -21.50 7.37
N GLY A 321 -7.38 -21.29 8.68
CA GLY A 321 -6.53 -21.89 9.69
C GLY A 321 -6.80 -23.39 9.84
N GLU A 322 -5.75 -24.18 10.06
CA GLU A 322 -5.84 -25.65 10.12
C GLU A 322 -6.58 -26.18 11.36
N ARG A 323 -6.55 -25.44 12.48
CA ARG A 323 -7.03 -25.92 13.78
C ARG A 323 -8.53 -25.72 14.04
N HIS A 324 -9.11 -24.67 13.49
CA HIS A 324 -10.51 -24.28 13.78
C HIS A 324 -11.34 -24.00 12.53
N ASP A 325 -10.78 -24.21 11.33
CA ASP A 325 -11.38 -23.82 10.04
C ASP A 325 -11.81 -22.33 9.99
N ALA A 326 -11.29 -21.53 10.91
CA ALA A 326 -11.51 -20.10 11.00
C ALA A 326 -10.69 -19.37 9.94
N VAL A 327 -11.23 -18.27 9.42
CA VAL A 327 -10.47 -17.41 8.51
C VAL A 327 -9.46 -16.62 9.32
N GLU A 328 -8.19 -16.75 8.94
CA GLU A 328 -7.08 -15.98 9.48
C GLU A 328 -6.65 -14.92 8.45
N VAL A 329 -6.21 -13.78 8.96
CA VAL A 329 -5.65 -12.68 8.19
C VAL A 329 -4.24 -12.35 8.67
N ARG A 330 -3.40 -11.90 7.74
CA ARG A 330 -2.05 -11.38 8.01
C ARG A 330 -1.85 -10.12 7.18
N GLY A 331 -1.37 -9.05 7.82
CA GLY A 331 -1.00 -7.81 7.15
C GLY A 331 0.51 -7.61 7.12
N ILE A 332 1.06 -7.29 5.96
CA ILE A 332 2.46 -6.85 5.78
C ILE A 332 2.45 -5.51 5.07
N VAL A 333 3.28 -4.56 5.52
CA VAL A 333 3.51 -3.30 4.83
C VAL A 333 4.98 -3.15 4.48
N ARG A 334 5.25 -2.83 3.21
CA ARG A 334 6.58 -2.51 2.71
C ARG A 334 6.68 -1.02 2.43
N LEU A 335 7.72 -0.39 2.96
CA LEU A 335 8.01 1.03 2.78
C LEU A 335 9.32 1.15 2.00
N ASP A 336 9.21 1.63 0.77
CA ASP A 336 10.33 1.76 -0.15
C ASP A 336 10.90 3.18 -0.05
N SER A 337 12.22 3.31 0.11
CA SER A 337 12.86 4.62 0.31
C SER A 337 14.23 4.71 -0.37
N LEU A 338 14.62 5.92 -0.78
CA LEU A 338 15.97 6.20 -1.24
C LEU A 338 16.84 6.63 -0.07
N GLY A 339 17.40 5.65 0.63
CA GLY A 339 18.38 5.88 1.70
C GLY A 339 17.95 5.35 3.06
N ARG A 340 18.52 5.95 4.12
CA ARG A 340 18.22 5.54 5.49
C ARG A 340 16.89 6.16 5.92
N GLY A 341 15.78 5.45 5.68
CA GLY A 341 14.49 5.78 6.28
C GLY A 341 14.53 5.71 7.81
N ARG A 342 13.51 6.27 8.48
CA ARG A 342 13.38 6.23 9.94
C ARG A 342 13.18 4.79 10.44
N ASP A 343 13.59 4.55 11.68
CA ASP A 343 13.39 3.29 12.36
C ASP A 343 12.13 3.34 13.23
N GLY A 344 11.21 2.40 13.01
CA GLY A 344 10.00 2.21 13.82
C GLY A 344 8.86 3.15 13.45
N HIS A 345 7.68 2.56 13.29
CA HIS A 345 6.42 3.28 13.13
C HIS A 345 5.38 2.66 14.05
N PRO A 346 4.45 3.46 14.62
CA PRO A 346 3.39 2.92 15.45
C PRO A 346 2.54 1.92 14.66
N GLY A 347 2.12 0.85 15.33
CA GLY A 347 1.23 -0.15 14.75
C GLY A 347 1.87 -1.16 13.79
N VAL A 348 3.19 -1.11 13.59
CA VAL A 348 3.92 -2.07 12.74
C VAL A 348 5.21 -2.58 13.41
N ARG A 349 5.56 -3.83 13.13
CA ARG A 349 6.73 -4.51 13.70
C ARG A 349 7.71 -4.91 12.63
N ARG A 350 9.01 -4.68 12.85
CA ARG A 350 10.03 -5.02 11.85
C ARG A 350 10.21 -6.53 11.69
N LEU A 351 10.19 -7.00 10.45
CA LEU A 351 10.43 -8.39 10.07
C LEU A 351 11.93 -8.69 9.94
N THR A 352 12.68 -8.52 11.03
CA THR A 352 14.14 -8.65 11.03
C THR A 352 14.60 -10.06 10.60
N GLY A 353 15.51 -10.14 9.64
CA GLY A 353 16.05 -11.40 9.11
C GLY A 353 15.08 -12.19 8.22
N ARG A 354 13.95 -11.59 7.84
CA ARG A 354 12.89 -12.16 7.00
C ARG A 354 12.45 -11.15 5.91
N GLN A 355 13.30 -10.20 5.56
CA GLN A 355 12.92 -9.08 4.68
C GLN A 355 12.71 -9.53 3.24
N PHE A 356 13.53 -10.46 2.73
CA PHE A 356 13.35 -10.99 1.38
C PHE A 356 12.11 -11.88 1.29
N ASP A 357 11.87 -12.74 2.29
CA ASP A 357 10.63 -13.54 2.34
C ASP A 357 9.39 -12.65 2.42
N ALA A 358 9.47 -11.55 3.17
CA ALA A 358 8.40 -10.57 3.26
C ALA A 358 8.19 -9.80 1.95
N LEU A 359 9.26 -9.52 1.20
CA LEU A 359 9.19 -8.99 -0.16
C LEU A 359 8.44 -9.97 -1.07
N LEU A 360 8.76 -11.26 -1.03
CA LEU A 360 8.10 -12.29 -1.85
C LEU A 360 6.60 -12.43 -1.55
N CYS A 361 6.18 -12.20 -0.30
CA CYS A 361 4.76 -12.21 0.07
C CYS A 361 3.94 -11.15 -0.68
N ALA A 362 4.58 -10.05 -1.12
CA ALA A 362 3.94 -8.96 -1.86
C ALA A 362 4.02 -9.13 -3.39
N LEU A 363 4.40 -10.31 -3.88
CA LEU A 363 4.53 -10.61 -5.31
C LEU A 363 3.51 -11.67 -5.74
N PRO A 364 3.14 -11.73 -7.04
CA PRO A 364 2.27 -12.77 -7.59
C PRO A 364 3.01 -14.12 -7.75
N TRP A 365 4.00 -14.35 -6.89
CA TRP A 365 4.87 -15.51 -6.88
C TRP A 365 4.48 -16.47 -5.75
N PRO A 366 5.01 -17.70 -5.79
CA PRO A 366 4.86 -18.67 -4.73
C PRO A 366 5.27 -18.12 -3.37
N THR A 367 4.56 -18.55 -2.32
CA THR A 367 4.84 -18.10 -0.95
C THR A 367 6.26 -18.49 -0.53
N PRO A 368 6.94 -17.67 0.29
CA PRO A 368 8.26 -18.00 0.78
C PRO A 368 8.24 -19.30 1.59
N ARG A 369 9.35 -20.05 1.54
CA ARG A 369 9.53 -21.30 2.31
C ARG A 369 9.38 -21.10 3.81
N ARG A 370 9.72 -19.90 4.26
CA ARG A 370 9.77 -19.50 5.67
C ARG A 370 8.51 -18.73 6.03
N PRO A 371 7.87 -19.02 7.18
CA PRO A 371 6.73 -18.23 7.63
C PRO A 371 7.16 -16.79 7.92
N VAL A 372 6.32 -15.85 7.50
CA VAL A 372 6.51 -14.41 7.67
C VAL A 372 5.24 -13.81 8.24
N GLY A 373 5.41 -12.88 9.19
CA GLY A 373 4.32 -12.15 9.83
C GLY A 373 3.47 -13.00 10.77
N ARG A 374 2.53 -12.36 11.45
CA ARG A 374 1.58 -13.03 12.35
C ARG A 374 0.23 -13.21 11.67
N TRP A 375 -0.30 -14.42 11.75
CA TRP A 375 -1.69 -14.70 11.41
C TRP A 375 -2.58 -14.47 12.64
N SER A 376 -3.70 -13.78 12.46
CA SER A 376 -4.73 -13.56 13.48
C SER A 376 -6.11 -13.92 12.94
N PRO A 377 -7.04 -14.39 13.77
CA PRO A 377 -8.41 -14.70 13.34
C PRO A 377 -9.14 -13.43 12.91
N LEU A 378 -9.82 -13.49 11.76
CA LEU A 378 -10.54 -12.35 11.18
C LEU A 378 -11.74 -11.93 12.05
N ARG A 379 -12.44 -12.89 12.67
CA ARG A 379 -13.59 -12.60 13.55
C ARG A 379 -13.18 -12.16 14.96
N GLY A 380 -11.88 -12.07 15.24
CA GLY A 380 -11.37 -11.78 16.58
C GLY A 380 -11.56 -12.96 17.54
N ASP A 381 -10.77 -12.93 18.62
CA ASP A 381 -10.84 -13.85 19.77
C ASP A 381 -10.79 -12.97 21.05
N ASP A 382 -10.90 -13.55 22.25
CA ASP A 382 -10.80 -12.80 23.52
C ASP A 382 -9.54 -11.92 23.64
N GLU A 383 -8.45 -12.23 22.91
CA GLU A 383 -7.20 -11.46 22.89
C GLU A 383 -7.05 -10.46 21.71
N SER A 384 -7.96 -10.45 20.73
CA SER A 384 -7.81 -9.59 19.54
C SER A 384 -9.16 -9.13 19.01
N PRO A 385 -9.36 -7.81 18.79
CA PRO A 385 -10.64 -7.29 18.36
C PRO A 385 -11.06 -7.90 17.01
N PRO A 386 -12.37 -8.09 16.77
CA PRO A 386 -12.86 -8.52 15.48
C PRO A 386 -12.38 -7.58 14.37
N GLN A 387 -11.80 -8.15 13.33
CA GLN A 387 -11.40 -7.47 12.10
C GLN A 387 -12.50 -7.62 11.02
N ALA A 388 -13.71 -8.02 11.45
CA ALA A 388 -14.89 -8.11 10.61
C ALA A 388 -15.30 -6.70 10.14
N GLY A 389 -15.56 -6.56 8.85
CA GLY A 389 -15.87 -5.25 8.23
C GLY A 389 -14.64 -4.46 7.79
N LEU A 390 -13.46 -5.10 7.72
CA LEU A 390 -12.28 -4.49 7.10
C LEU A 390 -12.55 -4.19 5.62
N GLU A 391 -12.28 -2.96 5.23
CA GLU A 391 -12.48 -2.45 3.88
C GLU A 391 -11.15 -1.91 3.34
N LEU A 392 -10.78 -2.34 2.13
CA LEU A 392 -9.54 -1.93 1.48
C LEU A 392 -9.84 -1.00 0.31
N PRO A 393 -9.44 0.28 0.37
CA PRO A 393 -9.75 1.21 -0.70
C PRO A 393 -8.96 0.87 -1.98
N VAL A 394 -9.66 0.79 -3.11
CA VAL A 394 -9.13 0.36 -4.41
C VAL A 394 -8.60 1.54 -5.22
N ALA A 395 -9.29 2.67 -5.14
CA ALA A 395 -8.97 3.85 -5.92
C ALA A 395 -7.85 4.70 -5.30
N ALA A 396 -7.16 5.42 -6.18
CA ALA A 396 -6.26 6.51 -5.83
C ALA A 396 -7.06 7.80 -5.63
N CYS A 397 -6.66 8.66 -4.69
CA CYS A 397 -7.36 9.91 -4.43
C CYS A 397 -6.95 11.07 -5.34
N GLY A 398 -5.89 10.90 -6.13
CA GLY A 398 -5.34 11.97 -6.97
C GLY A 398 -4.65 13.07 -6.16
N GLN A 399 -4.85 14.32 -6.56
CA GLN A 399 -4.26 15.48 -5.90
C GLN A 399 -5.25 16.20 -5.01
N VAL A 400 -4.76 16.83 -3.94
CA VAL A 400 -5.55 17.76 -3.13
C VAL A 400 -5.88 18.99 -3.97
N VAL A 401 -7.16 19.36 -4.02
CA VAL A 401 -7.64 20.54 -4.73
C VAL A 401 -7.95 21.68 -3.78
N GLY A 402 -8.36 21.39 -2.55
CA GLY A 402 -8.66 22.41 -1.55
C GLY A 402 -9.18 21.82 -0.25
N ALA A 403 -9.74 22.66 0.60
CA ALA A 403 -10.44 22.25 1.82
C ALA A 403 -11.94 22.55 1.69
N ASP A 404 -12.79 21.65 2.19
CA ASP A 404 -14.22 21.90 2.30
C ASP A 404 -14.55 22.91 3.42
N GLU A 405 -15.83 23.24 3.58
CA GLU A 405 -16.33 24.15 4.63
C GLU A 405 -15.98 23.71 6.07
N HIS A 406 -15.63 22.44 6.26
CA HIS A 406 -15.21 21.88 7.56
C HIS A 406 -13.67 21.86 7.73
N GLY A 407 -12.93 22.41 6.76
CA GLY A 407 -11.46 22.39 6.76
C GLY A 407 -10.86 21.02 6.41
N ARG A 408 -11.65 20.08 5.89
CA ARG A 408 -11.16 18.75 5.49
C ARG A 408 -10.61 18.83 4.08
N ALA A 409 -9.44 18.24 3.86
CA ALA A 409 -8.82 18.24 2.55
C ALA A 409 -9.63 17.39 1.56
N ILE A 410 -9.92 17.95 0.39
CA ILE A 410 -10.59 17.27 -0.71
C ILE A 410 -9.56 16.97 -1.79
N ALA A 411 -9.54 15.72 -2.24
CA ALA A 411 -8.68 15.27 -3.32
C ALA A 411 -9.50 14.66 -4.47
N VAL A 412 -9.01 14.83 -5.70
CA VAL A 412 -9.60 14.26 -6.90
C VAL A 412 -8.51 13.87 -7.92
N PRO A 413 -8.68 12.76 -8.66
CA PRO A 413 -7.81 12.45 -9.79
C PRO A 413 -8.02 13.45 -10.94
N LEU A 414 -6.99 14.22 -11.26
CA LEU A 414 -6.99 15.15 -12.41
C LEU A 414 -6.18 14.65 -13.61
N PHE A 415 -5.49 13.52 -13.50
CA PHE A 415 -4.83 12.87 -14.63
C PHE A 415 -4.70 11.36 -14.39
N GLY A 416 -4.46 10.62 -15.47
CA GLY A 416 -4.23 9.18 -15.44
C GLY A 416 -5.11 8.41 -16.42
N PRO A 417 -5.00 7.08 -16.47
CA PRO A 417 -5.65 6.27 -17.51
C PRO A 417 -7.18 6.34 -17.53
N ARG A 418 -7.79 6.81 -16.42
CA ARG A 418 -9.26 6.95 -16.26
C ARG A 418 -9.73 8.39 -16.24
N VAL A 419 -8.84 9.35 -16.44
CA VAL A 419 -9.15 10.78 -16.53
C VAL A 419 -8.80 11.22 -17.94
N ILE A 420 -9.81 11.34 -18.80
CA ILE A 420 -9.66 11.67 -20.20
C ILE A 420 -9.64 13.20 -20.35
N ARG A 421 -10.56 13.90 -19.68
CA ARG A 421 -10.78 15.33 -19.87
C ARG A 421 -11.09 16.06 -18.57
N VAL A 422 -10.32 17.11 -18.28
CA VAL A 422 -10.52 18.02 -17.14
C VAL A 422 -10.75 19.43 -17.65
N GLU A 423 -11.77 20.10 -17.10
CA GLU A 423 -12.03 21.51 -17.37
C GLU A 423 -11.66 22.36 -16.15
N LEU A 424 -10.89 23.42 -16.40
CA LEU A 424 -10.49 24.42 -15.41
C LEU A 424 -11.11 25.76 -15.83
N HIS A 425 -12.19 26.17 -15.16
CA HIS A 425 -12.84 27.46 -15.38
C HIS A 425 -12.39 28.40 -14.28
N GLY A 426 -11.35 29.19 -14.54
CA GLY A 426 -10.74 29.99 -13.48
C GLY A 426 -9.49 30.73 -13.94
N SER A 427 -8.75 31.17 -12.92
CA SER A 427 -7.52 31.93 -13.03
C SER A 427 -6.33 31.12 -13.57
N LEU A 428 -5.27 31.83 -13.96
CA LEU A 428 -3.98 31.21 -14.25
C LEU A 428 -3.36 30.50 -13.03
N HIS A 429 -3.50 31.06 -11.83
CA HIS A 429 -2.91 30.48 -10.62
C HIS A 429 -3.52 29.10 -10.31
N LEU A 430 -4.83 28.92 -10.54
CA LEU A 430 -5.50 27.61 -10.44
C LEU A 430 -4.86 26.62 -11.42
N ALA A 431 -4.68 27.01 -12.69
CA ALA A 431 -4.08 26.15 -13.70
C ALA A 431 -2.62 25.78 -13.34
N GLN A 432 -1.81 26.76 -12.92
CA GLN A 432 -0.43 26.52 -12.52
C GLN A 432 -0.33 25.62 -11.28
N GLN A 433 -1.19 25.79 -10.28
CA GLN A 433 -1.21 24.91 -9.11
C GLN A 433 -1.58 23.47 -9.50
N VAL A 434 -2.60 23.29 -10.34
CA VAL A 434 -2.98 21.97 -10.86
C VAL A 434 -1.82 21.32 -11.62
N VAL A 435 -1.08 22.07 -12.43
CA VAL A 435 0.11 21.58 -13.13
C VAL A 435 1.21 21.20 -12.15
N LEU A 436 1.52 22.07 -11.19
CA LEU A 436 2.56 21.85 -10.18
C LEU A 436 2.32 20.56 -9.40
N ARG A 437 1.10 20.41 -8.88
CA ARG A 437 0.68 19.22 -8.13
C ARG A 437 0.62 17.98 -9.02
N SER A 438 0.14 18.09 -10.25
CA SER A 438 0.18 16.95 -11.20
C SER A 438 1.61 16.46 -11.42
N MET A 439 2.59 17.36 -11.59
CA MET A 439 4.00 16.99 -11.69
C MET A 439 4.55 16.39 -10.40
N ALA A 440 4.16 16.91 -9.24
CA ALA A 440 4.51 16.32 -7.94
C ALA A 440 4.02 14.87 -7.82
N LEU A 441 2.88 14.54 -8.45
CA LEU A 441 2.35 13.20 -8.57
C LEU A 441 2.98 12.38 -9.71
N GLY A 442 3.88 12.97 -10.50
CA GLY A 442 4.64 12.32 -11.56
C GLY A 442 4.03 12.43 -12.94
N ALA A 443 3.11 13.38 -13.17
CA ALA A 443 2.71 13.75 -14.51
C ALA A 443 3.86 14.45 -15.24
N ARG A 444 3.98 14.16 -16.54
CA ARG A 444 4.75 14.98 -17.47
C ARG A 444 3.75 15.86 -18.21
N VAL A 445 3.87 17.17 -18.07
CA VAL A 445 2.87 18.14 -18.52
C VAL A 445 3.41 18.96 -19.68
N ARG A 446 2.65 19.00 -20.77
CA ARG A 446 2.84 19.96 -21.84
C ARG A 446 1.72 20.98 -21.81
N VAL A 447 2.06 22.27 -21.74
CA VAL A 447 1.12 23.39 -21.78
C VAL A 447 1.21 24.05 -23.15
N ARG A 448 0.09 24.11 -23.86
CA ARG A 448 -0.08 24.92 -25.07
C ARG A 448 -0.80 26.19 -24.68
N THR A 449 -0.15 27.34 -24.84
CA THR A 449 -0.67 28.60 -24.34
C THR A 449 -0.37 29.79 -25.25
N ARG A 450 -1.29 30.75 -25.30
CA ARG A 450 -1.06 32.06 -25.92
C ARG A 450 -0.29 33.03 -25.01
N ARG A 451 -0.23 32.76 -23.71
CA ARG A 451 0.41 33.60 -22.69
C ARG A 451 1.70 32.98 -22.14
N THR A 452 2.61 32.59 -23.04
CA THR A 452 3.88 31.91 -22.68
C THR A 452 4.72 32.69 -21.66
N GLY A 453 4.67 34.03 -21.70
CA GLY A 453 5.36 34.88 -20.72
C GLY A 453 4.91 34.64 -19.27
N ALA A 454 3.62 34.36 -19.06
CA ALA A 454 3.05 34.14 -17.73
C ALA A 454 3.41 32.77 -17.12
N TRP A 455 3.88 31.83 -17.94
CA TRP A 455 4.36 30.51 -17.50
C TRP A 455 5.88 30.43 -17.32
N ARG A 456 6.61 31.48 -17.73
CA ARG A 456 8.08 31.47 -17.80
C ARG A 456 8.73 31.19 -16.45
N GLU A 457 8.29 31.88 -15.41
CA GLU A 457 8.84 31.74 -14.06
C GLU A 457 8.66 30.33 -13.51
N MET A 458 7.47 29.74 -13.71
CA MET A 458 7.21 28.36 -13.32
C MET A 458 8.13 27.37 -14.06
N VAL A 459 8.36 27.56 -15.37
CA VAL A 459 9.27 26.71 -16.16
C VAL A 459 10.71 26.83 -15.65
N GLU A 460 11.17 28.04 -15.37
CA GLU A 460 12.50 28.30 -14.82
C GLU A 460 12.67 27.69 -13.42
N ALA A 461 11.67 27.83 -12.55
CA ALA A 461 11.67 27.26 -11.21
C ALA A 461 11.63 25.72 -11.19
N VAL A 462 10.93 25.10 -12.15
CA VAL A 462 10.90 23.64 -12.32
C VAL A 462 12.23 23.13 -12.87
N GLY A 463 12.80 23.80 -13.87
CA GLY A 463 14.13 23.50 -14.40
C GLY A 463 14.31 22.15 -15.12
N ASP A 464 13.23 21.40 -15.36
CA ASP A 464 13.25 20.11 -16.07
C ASP A 464 12.23 20.09 -17.22
N ALA A 465 12.74 20.23 -18.45
CA ALA A 465 11.95 20.22 -19.67
C ALA A 465 11.25 18.87 -19.95
N ASN A 466 11.69 17.78 -19.32
CA ASN A 466 11.00 16.48 -19.44
C ASN A 466 9.75 16.40 -18.56
N GLN A 467 9.66 17.22 -17.51
CA GLN A 467 8.50 17.30 -16.63
C GLN A 467 7.52 18.40 -17.06
N LEU A 468 8.01 19.58 -17.45
CA LEU A 468 7.18 20.70 -17.89
C LEU A 468 7.68 21.27 -19.21
N GLN A 469 6.81 21.32 -20.21
CA GLN A 469 7.08 21.98 -21.48
C GLN A 469 5.97 22.99 -21.81
N VAL A 470 6.34 24.22 -22.12
CA VAL A 470 5.40 25.27 -22.56
C VAL A 470 5.62 25.58 -24.04
N VAL A 471 4.54 25.57 -24.82
CA VAL A 471 4.55 25.74 -26.27
C VAL A 471 3.60 26.88 -26.65
N GLY A 472 4.12 27.87 -27.39
CA GLY A 472 3.34 28.97 -27.95
C GLY A 472 2.71 28.64 -29.32
N PRO A 473 1.80 29.49 -29.82
CA PRO A 473 1.07 29.26 -31.08
C PRO A 473 2.00 29.22 -32.32
N ASP A 474 3.10 29.97 -32.31
CA ASP A 474 4.00 30.16 -33.46
C ASP A 474 5.05 29.05 -33.62
N ARG A 475 5.21 28.14 -32.65
CA ARG A 475 6.03 26.93 -32.82
C ARG A 475 5.23 25.90 -33.61
N GLY A 476 5.09 26.14 -34.91
CA GLY A 476 4.42 25.24 -35.85
C GLY A 476 5.14 23.89 -35.99
N VAL A 477 4.39 22.80 -35.81
CA VAL A 477 4.40 21.46 -36.45
C VAL A 477 5.73 20.69 -36.63
N VAL A 478 6.92 21.28 -36.48
CA VAL A 478 8.21 20.59 -36.62
C VAL A 478 9.05 20.86 -35.38
N ASP A 479 8.87 20.02 -34.35
CA ASP A 479 9.85 19.89 -33.28
C ASP A 479 10.22 18.41 -33.13
N PRO A 480 11.50 18.01 -33.33
CA PRO A 480 11.97 16.64 -33.06
C PRO A 480 11.75 16.17 -31.60
N ALA A 481 11.20 17.02 -30.73
CA ALA A 481 10.60 16.66 -29.44
C ALA A 481 9.27 15.87 -29.51
N ALA A 482 8.74 15.57 -30.70
CA ALA A 482 7.55 14.72 -30.92
C ALA A 482 7.67 13.28 -30.35
N SER A 483 8.89 12.87 -29.98
CA SER A 483 9.20 11.56 -29.39
C SER A 483 9.01 11.48 -27.88
N GLN A 484 8.71 12.58 -27.18
CA GLN A 484 8.49 12.53 -25.74
C GLN A 484 7.00 12.36 -25.39
N GLU A 485 6.71 11.32 -24.62
CA GLU A 485 5.37 11.01 -24.13
C GLU A 485 5.04 11.85 -22.89
N PHE A 486 4.14 12.83 -23.06
CA PHE A 486 3.54 13.61 -21.99
C PHE A 486 2.23 12.92 -21.56
N SER A 487 2.04 12.80 -20.25
CA SER A 487 0.84 12.19 -19.68
C SER A 487 -0.33 13.19 -19.60
N VAL A 488 -0.03 14.49 -19.65
CA VAL A 488 -1.00 15.58 -19.61
C VAL A 488 -0.70 16.60 -20.71
N GLU A 489 -1.73 16.97 -21.45
CA GLU A 489 -1.72 18.05 -22.44
C GLU A 489 -2.71 19.12 -21.99
N MET A 490 -2.22 20.28 -21.58
CA MET A 490 -3.01 21.43 -21.15
C MET A 490 -3.15 22.44 -22.27
N PHE A 491 -4.37 22.93 -22.50
CA PHE A 491 -4.71 23.97 -23.45
C PHE A 491 -5.15 25.21 -22.68
N ASP A 492 -4.33 26.25 -22.70
CA ASP A 492 -4.52 27.49 -21.95
C ASP A 492 -4.68 28.66 -22.92
N GLY A 493 -5.94 29.05 -23.17
CA GLY A 493 -6.26 30.06 -24.19
C GLY A 493 -5.98 29.62 -25.63
N GLU A 494 -5.72 28.34 -25.87
CA GLU A 494 -5.60 27.69 -27.19
C GLU A 494 -6.76 26.69 -27.38
N PRO A 495 -7.23 26.44 -28.62
CA PRO A 495 -8.26 25.43 -28.86
C PRO A 495 -7.76 24.03 -28.52
N GLU A 496 -8.64 23.23 -27.90
CA GLU A 496 -8.40 21.80 -27.61
C GLU A 496 -8.06 21.04 -28.90
N ARG A 497 -7.05 20.17 -28.83
CA ARG A 497 -6.63 19.29 -29.93
C ARG A 497 -6.74 17.84 -29.48
N SER A 498 -6.85 16.92 -30.44
CA SER A 498 -6.84 15.49 -30.15
C SER A 498 -5.54 15.09 -29.45
N VAL A 499 -5.69 14.37 -28.33
CA VAL A 499 -4.60 13.83 -27.51
C VAL A 499 -4.47 12.33 -27.74
N ARG A 500 -3.31 11.75 -27.42
CA ARG A 500 -3.10 10.30 -27.51
C ARG A 500 -3.97 9.58 -26.48
N VAL A 501 -4.32 8.32 -26.79
CA VAL A 501 -4.99 7.45 -25.82
C VAL A 501 -4.12 7.31 -24.57
N GLY A 502 -4.71 7.51 -23.40
CA GLY A 502 -4.00 7.49 -22.11
C GLY A 502 -3.38 8.81 -21.69
N THR A 503 -3.40 9.85 -22.54
CA THR A 503 -3.06 11.23 -22.18
C THR A 503 -4.30 11.98 -21.73
N THR A 504 -4.23 12.68 -20.59
CA THR A 504 -5.31 13.53 -20.11
C THR A 504 -5.27 14.90 -20.78
N ALA A 505 -6.39 15.35 -21.34
CA ALA A 505 -6.58 16.71 -21.84
C ALA A 505 -7.07 17.63 -20.71
N MET A 506 -6.39 18.74 -20.47
CA MET A 506 -6.83 19.78 -19.54
C MET A 506 -7.14 21.06 -20.32
N VAL A 507 -8.33 21.62 -20.15
CA VAL A 507 -8.74 22.84 -20.86
C VAL A 507 -8.96 23.96 -19.86
N VAL A 508 -8.23 25.07 -20.02
CA VAL A 508 -8.37 26.26 -19.19
C VAL A 508 -9.23 27.28 -19.92
N SER A 509 -10.28 27.75 -19.25
CA SER A 509 -11.25 28.71 -19.73
C SER A 509 -11.52 29.78 -18.65
N PRO A 510 -12.03 30.98 -19.03
CA PRO A 510 -12.50 31.95 -18.05
C PRO A 510 -13.60 31.40 -17.13
N SER A 511 -13.67 31.87 -15.88
CA SER A 511 -14.56 31.38 -14.80
C SER A 511 -16.05 31.29 -15.15
N HIS A 512 -16.53 32.17 -16.02
CA HIS A 512 -17.95 32.24 -16.46
C HIS A 512 -18.22 31.53 -17.79
N SER A 513 -17.25 30.80 -18.33
CA SER A 513 -17.44 30.10 -19.60
C SER A 513 -18.50 29.02 -19.45
N PRO A 514 -19.46 28.92 -20.39
CA PRO A 514 -20.46 27.88 -20.32
C PRO A 514 -19.79 26.50 -20.43
N PRO A 515 -20.29 25.49 -19.71
CA PRO A 515 -19.80 24.12 -19.85
C PRO A 515 -20.08 23.63 -21.26
N SER A 516 -19.03 23.48 -22.07
CA SER A 516 -19.19 23.21 -23.50
C SER A 516 -19.40 21.72 -23.79
N THR A 517 -18.74 20.85 -23.02
CA THR A 517 -18.59 19.42 -23.34
C THR A 517 -18.52 18.60 -22.04
N PRO A 518 -19.00 17.34 -22.00
CA PRO A 518 -18.83 16.49 -20.83
C PRO A 518 -17.34 16.35 -20.46
N ALA A 519 -17.02 16.65 -19.21
CA ALA A 519 -15.71 16.47 -18.61
C ALA A 519 -15.79 15.40 -17.52
N ASP A 520 -14.69 14.72 -17.23
CA ASP A 520 -14.61 13.78 -16.11
C ASP A 520 -14.59 14.53 -14.78
N VAL A 521 -13.85 15.64 -14.76
CA VAL A 521 -13.73 16.56 -13.62
C VAL A 521 -13.78 18.00 -14.12
N ARG A 522 -14.51 18.85 -13.40
CA ARG A 522 -14.54 20.30 -13.60
C ARG A 522 -14.15 21.01 -12.32
N LEU A 523 -13.20 21.94 -12.41
CA LEU A 523 -12.92 22.92 -11.37
C LEU A 523 -13.42 24.28 -11.85
N GLN A 524 -14.30 24.92 -11.10
CA GLN A 524 -14.86 26.22 -11.47
C GLN A 524 -14.70 27.22 -10.32
N LEU A 525 -13.92 28.27 -10.54
CA LEU A 525 -13.76 29.37 -9.59
C LEU A 525 -15.10 30.11 -9.45
N LEU A 526 -15.60 30.20 -8.22
CA LEU A 526 -16.83 30.90 -7.85
C LEU A 526 -16.52 32.30 -7.34
N ASP A 527 -15.46 32.44 -6.55
CA ASP A 527 -15.03 33.69 -5.93
C ASP A 527 -13.50 33.76 -5.96
N GLU A 528 -12.98 34.79 -6.64
CA GLU A 528 -11.54 35.01 -6.80
C GLU A 528 -10.90 35.60 -5.53
N ASP A 529 -11.62 36.41 -4.76
CA ASP A 529 -11.07 37.03 -3.54
C ASP A 529 -10.91 36.00 -2.41
N ARG A 530 -11.75 34.95 -2.43
CA ARG A 530 -11.76 33.87 -1.43
C ARG A 530 -11.15 32.56 -1.93
N ASP A 531 -10.64 32.54 -3.17
CA ASP A 531 -10.18 31.32 -3.86
C ASP A 531 -11.16 30.14 -3.73
N GLU A 532 -12.47 30.44 -3.78
CA GLU A 532 -13.54 29.47 -3.60
C GLU A 532 -13.90 28.86 -4.95
N MET A 533 -13.85 27.53 -5.07
CA MET A 533 -14.13 26.83 -6.31
C MET A 533 -15.08 25.64 -6.12
N LEU A 534 -15.94 25.42 -7.11
CA LEU A 534 -16.79 24.26 -7.24
C LEU A 534 -16.03 23.15 -7.98
N VAL A 535 -15.81 22.02 -7.31
CA VAL A 535 -15.28 20.80 -7.91
C VAL A 535 -16.46 19.92 -8.26
N THR A 536 -16.59 19.52 -9.53
CA THR A 536 -17.65 18.62 -10.00
C THR A 536 -17.03 17.39 -10.66
N THR A 537 -17.48 16.21 -10.24
CA THR A 537 -17.22 14.92 -10.92
C THR A 537 -18.53 14.35 -11.43
N ARG A 538 -18.50 13.16 -12.06
CA ARG A 538 -19.73 12.48 -12.50
C ARG A 538 -20.67 12.10 -11.36
N THR A 539 -20.15 11.91 -10.16
CA THR A 539 -20.91 11.34 -9.03
C THR A 539 -21.24 12.36 -7.95
N ALA A 540 -20.49 13.45 -7.85
CA ALA A 540 -20.69 14.44 -6.79
C ALA A 540 -20.09 15.80 -7.17
N SER A 541 -20.55 16.84 -6.47
CA SER A 541 -19.94 18.17 -6.48
C SER A 541 -19.70 18.66 -5.06
N VAL A 542 -18.64 19.43 -4.86
CA VAL A 542 -18.28 20.03 -3.56
C VAL A 542 -17.61 21.37 -3.78
N THR A 543 -17.96 22.34 -2.95
CA THR A 543 -17.28 23.64 -2.90
C THR A 543 -16.06 23.51 -1.99
N VAL A 544 -14.93 24.00 -2.46
CA VAL A 544 -13.67 23.99 -1.72
C VAL A 544 -12.98 25.34 -1.82
N THR A 545 -12.24 25.68 -0.78
CA THR A 545 -11.30 26.80 -0.81
C THR A 545 -9.94 26.27 -1.24
N MET A 546 -9.33 26.88 -2.26
CA MET A 546 -7.98 26.53 -2.68
C MET A 546 -7.01 26.77 -1.53
N VAL A 547 -6.04 25.87 -1.40
CA VAL A 547 -4.97 26.01 -0.40
C VAL A 547 -3.66 25.97 -1.16
N ALA A 548 -2.81 26.99 -0.99
CA ALA A 548 -1.44 27.02 -1.50
C ALA A 548 -0.48 27.22 -0.32
N SER A 549 0.61 26.46 -0.29
CA SER A 549 1.69 26.71 0.67
C SER A 549 2.61 27.85 0.23
N ASP A 550 3.32 28.45 1.19
CA ASP A 550 4.34 29.47 0.91
C ASP A 550 5.42 28.97 -0.06
N GLU A 551 5.74 27.67 -0.04
CA GLU A 551 6.69 27.08 -0.98
C GLU A 551 6.10 26.90 -2.38
N GLU A 552 4.82 26.53 -2.49
CA GLU A 552 4.13 26.49 -3.79
C GLU A 552 4.06 27.90 -4.42
N MET A 553 3.98 28.95 -3.60
CA MET A 553 3.93 30.34 -4.06
C MET A 553 5.19 30.78 -4.82
N ARG A 554 6.34 30.12 -4.61
CA ARG A 554 7.55 30.37 -5.43
C ARG A 554 7.40 29.94 -6.89
N TYR A 555 6.45 29.05 -7.17
CA TYR A 555 6.19 28.56 -8.52
C TYR A 555 5.05 29.28 -9.21
N ILE A 556 4.02 29.67 -8.43
CA ILE A 556 2.77 30.22 -8.96
C ILE A 556 2.58 31.71 -8.65
N GLY A 557 3.41 32.31 -7.80
CA GLY A 557 3.22 33.65 -7.27
C GLY A 557 3.08 34.73 -8.33
N ALA A 558 3.91 34.69 -9.38
CA ALA A 558 3.84 35.66 -10.46
C ALA A 558 2.54 35.64 -11.26
N SER A 559 1.76 34.56 -11.18
CA SER A 559 0.45 34.51 -11.86
C SER A 559 -0.64 35.31 -11.15
N PHE A 560 -0.47 35.66 -9.88
CA PHE A 560 -1.40 36.55 -9.17
C PHE A 560 -1.31 38.00 -9.67
N ASP A 561 -0.18 38.39 -10.26
CA ASP A 561 0.03 39.73 -10.83
C ASP A 561 -0.38 39.84 -12.32
N VAL A 562 -0.73 38.71 -12.95
CA VAL A 562 -1.11 38.68 -14.37
C VAL A 562 -2.60 38.95 -14.51
N ALA A 563 -2.95 40.16 -14.96
CA ALA A 563 -4.32 40.48 -15.33
C ALA A 563 -4.80 39.57 -16.47
N ASP A 564 -5.89 38.84 -16.26
CA ASP A 564 -6.41 37.89 -17.24
C ASP A 564 -7.03 38.66 -18.43
N PRO A 565 -6.50 38.59 -19.68
CA PRO A 565 -6.89 39.50 -20.78
C PRO A 565 -8.33 39.35 -21.32
N GLY A 566 -9.19 38.58 -20.68
CA GLY A 566 -10.62 38.43 -21.00
C GLY A 566 -11.56 38.87 -19.87
N TRP A 567 -11.02 39.47 -18.81
CA TRP A 567 -11.77 39.86 -17.62
C TRP A 567 -12.17 41.34 -17.73
N PRO A 568 -13.46 41.70 -17.90
CA PRO A 568 -13.86 43.06 -17.63
C PRO A 568 -13.65 43.30 -16.13
N ASN A 569 -12.61 44.08 -15.80
CA ASN A 569 -12.42 44.60 -14.45
C ASN A 569 -13.72 45.29 -14.03
N GLY A 570 -14.42 44.70 -13.05
CA GLY A 570 -15.53 45.32 -12.33
C GLY A 570 -15.05 46.46 -11.43
N LYS A 571 -14.31 47.42 -11.99
CA LYS A 571 -13.95 48.69 -11.36
C LYS A 571 -14.17 49.84 -12.33
N GLU A 572 -15.41 49.97 -12.76
CA GLU A 572 -16.03 51.28 -13.06
C GLU A 572 -17.51 51.21 -12.66
N GLN A 573 -17.79 51.44 -11.38
CA GLN A 573 -18.80 52.39 -10.87
C GLN A 573 -18.85 52.37 -9.34
#